data_AF-U6KZR1-F1
#
_entry.id   AF-U6KZR1-F1
#
_cell.length_a   1.000
_cell.length_b   1.000
_cell.length_c   1.000
_cell.angle_alpha   90.00
_cell.angle_beta   90.00
_cell.angle_gamma   90.00
#
_symmetry.space_group_name_H-M   'P 1'
#
loop_
_entity.id
_entity.type
_entity.pdbx_description
1 polymer ?
#
loop_
_entity_poly.entity_id
_entity_poly.type
_entity_poly.pdbx_seq_one_letter_code
_entity_poly.pdbx_strand_id
1 'polypeptide(L)'
;MEATEELTEFKKYLQDGLEALGLDTEVFVEYTLGVLEASASPNSAAKAAADAQQQQKQQIQQELLETLSLSLEDSALQQQLQDFCCSCAARWVEVVLPAAAQQKQQQRQQNLEAVFSSSTTAAAEVDEQPEDEAARRIRERVVQQYGFEFDEMVECDEEGKLQLDSSSSSSSSSSKKQGDDPGIWCNDNRARVQQAAQAARAKAKADHEMEVQRNKHQQLLQQQRMEKEKQRVARKERKAGR
;
A
#
# COMPACT_ATOMS: atom_id res chain seq x y z
N MET A 1 22.06 -0.79 8.93
CA MET A 1 23.18 0.15 8.73
C MET A 1 23.68 0.11 7.29
N GLU A 2 23.63 -1.05 6.63
CA GLU A 2 24.12 -1.25 5.25
C GLU A 2 23.48 -0.33 4.18
N ALA A 3 22.16 -0.13 4.17
CA ALA A 3 21.52 0.65 3.09
C ALA A 3 21.91 2.13 3.05
N THR A 4 22.21 2.75 4.20
CA THR A 4 22.72 4.12 4.25
C THR A 4 24.18 4.21 3.83
N GLU A 5 24.96 3.15 4.04
CA GLU A 5 26.35 3.05 3.61
C GLU A 5 26.41 2.90 2.08
N GLU A 6 25.62 1.99 1.52
CA GLU A 6 25.50 1.77 0.05
C GLU A 6 25.04 3.05 -0.68
N LEU A 7 24.07 3.79 -0.12
CA LEU A 7 23.65 5.08 -0.68
C LEU A 7 24.79 6.11 -0.64
N THR A 8 25.59 6.12 0.43
CA THR A 8 26.70 7.07 0.60
C THR A 8 27.86 6.73 -0.34
N GLU A 9 28.19 5.45 -0.51
CA GLU A 9 29.17 4.99 -1.49
C GLU A 9 28.71 5.27 -2.92
N PHE A 10 27.43 5.07 -3.21
CA PHE A 10 26.85 5.40 -4.52
C PHE A 10 26.90 6.91 -4.81
N LYS A 11 26.63 7.76 -3.81
CA LYS A 11 26.77 9.22 -3.93
C LYS A 11 28.19 9.64 -4.28
N LYS A 12 29.19 9.02 -3.62
CA LYS A 12 30.60 9.26 -3.93
C LYS A 12 30.94 8.82 -5.35
N TYR A 13 30.44 7.66 -5.79
CA TYR A 13 30.60 7.20 -7.17
C TYR A 13 29.98 8.15 -8.20
N LEU A 14 28.79 8.71 -7.91
CA LEU A 14 28.18 9.73 -8.76
C LEU A 14 29.02 11.00 -8.84
N GLN A 15 29.56 11.47 -7.71
CA GLN A 15 30.46 12.63 -7.66
C GLN A 15 31.70 12.41 -8.54
N ASP A 16 32.42 11.30 -8.33
CA ASP A 16 33.64 10.99 -9.08
C ASP A 16 33.35 10.87 -10.60
N GLY A 17 32.21 10.28 -10.96
CA GLY A 17 31.82 10.10 -12.36
C GLY A 17 31.36 11.39 -13.06
N LEU A 18 30.65 12.26 -12.35
CA LEU A 18 30.24 13.57 -12.86
C LEU A 18 31.44 14.53 -12.98
N GLU A 19 32.37 14.49 -12.03
CA GLU A 19 33.63 15.23 -12.09
C GLU A 19 34.47 14.78 -13.29
N ALA A 20 34.55 13.47 -13.57
CA ALA A 20 35.23 12.93 -14.74
C ALA A 20 34.58 13.33 -16.08
N LEU A 21 33.31 13.72 -16.07
CA LEU A 21 32.57 14.26 -17.21
C LEU A 21 32.66 15.79 -17.31
N GLY A 22 33.32 16.45 -16.34
CA GLY A 22 33.43 17.91 -16.28
C GLY A 22 32.14 18.62 -15.87
N LEU A 23 31.19 17.89 -15.25
CA LEU A 23 29.91 18.43 -14.80
C LEU A 23 29.98 18.92 -13.35
N ASP A 24 29.17 19.92 -13.02
CA ASP A 24 29.07 20.47 -11.67
C ASP A 24 28.47 19.44 -10.69
N THR A 25 29.31 18.91 -9.80
CA THR A 25 28.91 17.84 -8.89
C THR A 25 27.91 18.29 -7.82
N GLU A 26 27.88 19.57 -7.43
CA GLU A 26 26.93 20.04 -6.40
C GLU A 26 25.49 20.04 -6.93
N VAL A 27 25.30 20.43 -8.19
CA VAL A 27 23.97 20.52 -8.81
C VAL A 27 23.53 19.17 -9.39
N PHE A 28 24.43 18.47 -10.10
CA PHE A 28 24.05 17.27 -10.83
C PHE A 28 23.93 16.03 -9.94
N VAL A 29 24.58 15.96 -8.79
CA VAL A 29 24.42 14.80 -7.88
C VAL A 29 23.01 14.75 -7.30
N GLU A 30 22.50 15.86 -6.75
CA GLU A 30 21.14 15.89 -6.20
C GLU A 30 20.09 15.68 -7.29
N TYR A 31 20.30 16.29 -8.46
CA TYR A 31 19.39 16.13 -9.60
C TYR A 31 19.35 14.68 -10.09
N THR A 32 20.51 14.05 -10.32
CA THR A 32 20.58 12.66 -10.80
C THR A 32 20.00 11.68 -9.80
N LEU A 33 20.20 11.89 -8.49
CA LEU A 33 19.52 11.14 -7.45
C LEU A 33 18.00 11.30 -7.51
N GLY A 34 17.51 12.52 -7.73
CA GLY A 34 16.07 12.77 -7.91
C GLY A 34 15.46 11.99 -9.09
N VAL A 35 16.16 11.93 -10.22
CA VAL A 35 15.76 11.12 -11.39
C VAL A 35 15.75 9.62 -11.05
N LEU A 36 16.78 9.15 -10.35
CA LEU A 36 16.93 7.76 -9.93
C LEU A 36 15.84 7.32 -8.92
N GLU A 37 15.44 8.21 -8.01
CA GLU A 37 14.36 7.95 -7.05
C GLU A 37 12.97 8.01 -7.71
N ALA A 38 12.76 8.95 -8.65
CA ALA A 38 11.51 9.07 -9.41
C ALA A 38 11.24 7.86 -10.30
N SER A 39 12.28 7.34 -10.97
CA SER A 39 12.22 6.13 -11.78
C SER A 39 12.09 4.83 -10.96
N ALA A 40 12.34 4.90 -9.65
CA ALA A 40 12.12 3.79 -8.70
C ALA A 40 10.69 3.72 -8.13
N SER A 41 9.76 4.58 -8.61
CA SER A 41 8.39 4.70 -8.11
C SER A 41 7.60 3.36 -8.11
N PRO A 42 6.77 3.08 -7.07
CA PRO A 42 6.23 1.75 -6.75
C PRO A 42 5.22 1.15 -7.75
N ASN A 43 4.95 1.80 -8.89
CA ASN A 43 4.21 1.15 -9.97
C ASN A 43 5.03 0.03 -10.65
N SER A 44 6.33 -0.07 -10.37
CA SER A 44 7.21 -1.18 -10.76
C SER A 44 7.30 -2.30 -9.70
N ALA A 45 6.33 -2.43 -8.80
CA ALA A 45 6.22 -3.52 -7.82
C ALA A 45 5.93 -4.91 -8.45
N ALA A 46 6.40 -5.15 -9.67
CA ALA A 46 6.46 -6.47 -10.27
C ALA A 46 7.69 -7.19 -9.71
N LYS A 47 7.43 -8.05 -8.73
CA LYS A 47 8.28 -9.17 -8.29
C LYS A 47 9.23 -9.64 -9.40
N ALA A 48 10.54 -9.59 -9.13
CA ALA A 48 11.51 -10.64 -9.43
C ALA A 48 11.51 -11.29 -10.83
N ALA A 49 11.00 -10.63 -11.87
CA ALA A 49 11.24 -11.02 -13.24
C ALA A 49 12.49 -10.27 -13.69
N ALA A 50 13.53 -11.02 -14.10
CA ALA A 50 14.75 -10.43 -14.66
C ALA A 50 14.43 -9.40 -15.76
N ASP A 51 13.36 -9.66 -16.53
CA ASP A 51 12.84 -8.76 -17.57
C ASP A 51 12.38 -7.40 -17.04
N ALA A 52 11.75 -7.35 -15.85
CA ALA A 52 11.29 -6.09 -15.26
C ALA A 52 12.45 -5.24 -14.73
N GLN A 53 13.47 -5.87 -14.12
CA GLN A 53 14.69 -5.17 -13.71
C GLN A 53 15.48 -4.66 -14.93
N GLN A 54 15.51 -5.43 -16.01
CA GLN A 54 16.19 -5.04 -17.24
C GLN A 54 15.47 -3.86 -17.94
N GLN A 55 14.13 -3.86 -17.97
CA GLN A 55 13.35 -2.72 -18.43
C GLN A 55 13.58 -1.48 -17.57
N GLN A 56 13.59 -1.63 -16.25
CA GLN A 56 13.85 -0.52 -15.32
C GLN A 56 15.26 0.05 -15.53
N LYS A 57 16.27 -0.81 -15.71
CA LYS A 57 17.65 -0.39 -16.02
C LYS A 57 17.75 0.39 -17.33
N GLN A 58 17.06 -0.08 -18.39
CA GLN A 58 17.02 0.62 -19.68
C GLN A 58 16.33 1.99 -19.58
N GLN A 59 15.24 2.07 -18.81
CA GLN A 59 14.52 3.33 -18.61
C GLN A 59 15.40 4.34 -17.86
N ILE A 60 16.00 3.93 -16.74
CA ILE A 60 16.93 4.77 -15.96
C ILE A 60 18.11 5.23 -16.84
N GLN A 61 18.68 4.32 -17.62
CA GLN A 61 19.78 4.65 -18.52
C GLN A 61 19.38 5.71 -19.54
N GLN A 62 18.18 5.60 -20.15
CA GLN A 62 17.69 6.60 -21.11
C GLN A 62 17.45 7.95 -20.45
N GLU A 63 16.79 7.99 -19.29
CA GLU A 63 16.50 9.24 -18.57
C GLU A 63 17.79 9.95 -18.13
N LEU A 64 18.78 9.20 -17.62
CA LEU A 64 20.09 9.77 -17.26
C LEU A 64 20.84 10.27 -18.50
N LEU A 65 20.83 9.50 -19.59
CA LEU A 65 21.50 9.89 -20.82
C LEU A 65 20.85 11.15 -21.42
N GLU A 66 19.52 11.20 -21.49
CA GLU A 66 18.78 12.37 -21.98
C GLU A 66 19.13 13.61 -21.14
N THR A 67 19.10 13.49 -19.82
CA THR A 67 19.38 14.63 -18.94
C THR A 67 20.82 15.13 -19.06
N LEU A 68 21.78 14.21 -18.92
CA LEU A 68 23.20 14.58 -18.88
C LEU A 68 23.73 14.97 -20.27
N SER A 69 23.16 14.42 -21.35
CA SER A 69 23.54 14.79 -22.71
C SER A 69 23.19 16.23 -23.08
N LEU A 70 22.13 16.80 -22.48
CA LEU A 70 21.78 18.21 -22.67
C LEU A 70 22.80 19.16 -22.03
N SER A 71 23.57 18.65 -21.07
CA SER A 71 24.57 19.43 -20.33
C SER A 71 26.00 19.18 -20.84
N LEU A 72 26.18 18.22 -21.75
CA LEU A 72 27.46 17.90 -22.38
C LEU A 72 27.51 18.50 -23.80
N GLU A 73 28.36 19.50 -24.01
CA GLU A 73 28.57 20.09 -25.34
C GLU A 73 29.59 19.31 -26.19
N ASP A 74 30.42 18.47 -25.56
CA ASP A 74 31.52 17.76 -26.20
C ASP A 74 31.13 16.34 -26.64
N SER A 75 31.10 16.12 -27.96
CA SER A 75 30.76 14.82 -28.56
C SER A 75 31.81 13.74 -28.28
N ALA A 76 33.04 14.11 -27.91
CA ALA A 76 34.09 13.16 -27.54
C ALA A 76 33.78 12.45 -26.20
N LEU A 77 33.05 13.11 -25.31
CA LEU A 77 32.67 12.56 -23.99
C LEU A 77 31.36 11.77 -24.04
N GLN A 78 30.69 11.73 -25.19
CA GLN A 78 29.38 11.10 -25.33
C GLN A 78 29.42 9.58 -25.11
N GLN A 79 30.52 8.93 -25.52
CA GLN A 79 30.75 7.50 -25.26
C GLN A 79 30.98 7.24 -23.76
N GLN A 80 31.79 8.07 -23.11
CA GLN A 80 32.07 7.98 -21.68
C GLN A 80 30.82 8.23 -20.84
N LEU A 81 29.98 9.17 -21.27
CA LEU A 81 28.67 9.42 -20.66
C LEU A 81 27.75 8.21 -20.78
N GLN A 82 27.69 7.57 -21.95
CA GLN A 82 26.87 6.39 -22.16
C GLN A 82 27.32 5.22 -21.26
N ASP A 83 28.61 4.97 -21.17
CA ASP A 83 29.19 3.93 -20.30
C ASP A 83 28.94 4.23 -18.82
N PHE A 84 29.06 5.51 -18.43
CA PHE A 84 28.72 5.97 -17.08
C PHE A 84 27.24 5.76 -16.75
N CYS A 85 26.32 6.18 -17.62
CA CYS A 85 24.88 5.97 -17.42
C CYS A 85 24.52 4.48 -17.33
N CYS A 86 25.13 3.62 -18.17
CA CYS A 86 24.98 2.17 -18.10
C CYS A 86 25.39 1.61 -16.72
N SER A 87 26.57 1.99 -16.24
CA SER A 87 27.11 1.53 -14.95
C SER A 87 26.31 2.08 -13.77
N CYS A 88 25.89 3.34 -13.84
CA CYS A 88 25.08 4.02 -12.84
C CYS A 88 23.72 3.31 -12.69
N ALA A 89 23.01 3.07 -13.80
CA ALA A 89 21.74 2.36 -13.81
C ALA A 89 21.88 0.93 -13.26
N ALA A 90 22.97 0.23 -13.60
CA ALA A 90 23.25 -1.10 -13.07
C ALA A 90 23.40 -1.08 -11.54
N ARG A 91 24.26 -0.21 -11.00
CA ARG A 91 24.51 -0.12 -9.55
C ARG A 91 23.28 0.31 -8.78
N TRP A 92 22.49 1.24 -9.32
CA TRP A 92 21.25 1.65 -8.67
C TRP A 92 20.26 0.50 -8.55
N VAL A 93 20.01 -0.23 -9.64
CA VAL A 93 19.01 -1.32 -9.67
C VAL A 93 19.48 -2.57 -8.94
N GLU A 94 20.77 -2.90 -9.00
CA GLU A 94 21.32 -4.15 -8.46
C GLU A 94 21.76 -4.03 -7.01
N VAL A 95 22.18 -2.84 -6.55
CA VAL A 95 22.77 -2.64 -5.21
C VAL A 95 21.88 -1.75 -4.35
N VAL A 96 21.57 -0.53 -4.82
CA VAL A 96 20.89 0.48 -3.99
C VAL A 96 19.42 0.14 -3.75
N LEU A 97 18.67 -0.24 -4.80
CA LEU A 97 17.25 -0.59 -4.66
C LEU A 97 17.02 -1.81 -3.74
N PRO A 98 17.76 -2.92 -3.87
CA PRO A 98 17.62 -4.06 -2.97
C PRO A 98 18.00 -3.71 -1.54
N ALA A 99 19.08 -2.95 -1.32
CA ALA A 99 19.48 -2.52 0.03
C ALA A 99 18.41 -1.64 0.69
N ALA A 100 17.84 -0.68 -0.04
CA ALA A 100 16.74 0.16 0.43
C ALA A 100 15.47 -0.66 0.74
N ALA A 101 15.15 -1.65 -0.10
CA ALA A 101 14.01 -2.54 0.13
C ALA A 101 14.19 -3.40 1.40
N GLN A 102 15.39 -3.95 1.62
CA GLN A 102 15.71 -4.73 2.82
C GLN A 102 15.62 -3.87 4.08
N GLN A 103 16.12 -2.63 4.07
CA GLN A 103 16.02 -1.72 5.21
C GLN A 103 14.56 -1.41 5.55
N LYS A 104 13.72 -1.14 4.55
CA LYS A 104 12.28 -0.90 4.75
C LYS A 104 11.57 -2.12 5.30
N GLN A 105 11.97 -3.32 4.89
CA GLN A 105 11.46 -4.57 5.44
C GLN A 105 11.89 -4.78 6.90
N GLN A 106 13.16 -4.54 7.24
CA GLN A 106 13.65 -4.61 8.61
C GLN A 106 12.94 -3.62 9.53
N GLN A 107 12.76 -2.37 9.10
CA GLN A 107 11.98 -1.38 9.87
C GLN A 107 10.53 -1.83 10.08
N ARG A 108 9.89 -2.41 9.06
CA ARG A 108 8.54 -2.99 9.23
C ARG A 108 8.53 -4.12 10.26
N GLN A 109 9.52 -5.00 10.25
CA GLN A 109 9.61 -6.09 11.22
C GLN A 109 9.83 -5.55 12.64
N GLN A 110 10.74 -4.59 12.83
CA GLN A 110 10.96 -3.95 14.14
C GLN A 110 9.72 -3.22 14.65
N ASN A 111 9.00 -2.52 13.77
CA ASN A 111 7.75 -1.85 14.15
C ASN A 111 6.65 -2.85 14.52
N LEU A 112 6.56 -3.99 13.83
CA LEU A 112 5.62 -5.05 14.19
C LEU A 112 6.01 -5.69 15.53
N GLU A 113 7.28 -6.02 15.75
CA GLU A 113 7.77 -6.58 17.01
C GLU A 113 7.57 -5.63 18.20
N ALA A 114 7.75 -4.32 18.01
CA ALA A 114 7.45 -3.32 19.04
C ALA A 114 5.94 -3.29 19.41
N VAL A 115 5.05 -3.42 18.41
CA VAL A 115 3.60 -3.50 18.64
C VAL A 115 3.22 -4.81 19.34
N PHE A 116 3.84 -5.95 18.99
CA PHE A 116 3.59 -7.23 19.66
C PHE A 116 4.18 -7.31 21.08
N SER A 117 5.31 -6.65 21.33
CA SER A 117 5.92 -6.56 22.67
C SER A 117 5.12 -5.62 23.58
N SER A 118 4.49 -4.58 23.01
CA SER A 118 3.56 -3.71 23.73
C SER A 118 2.19 -4.38 23.99
N SER A 119 1.73 -5.30 23.14
CA SER A 119 0.45 -5.98 23.32
C SER A 119 0.51 -7.20 24.25
N THR A 120 1.71 -7.74 24.52
CA THR A 120 1.92 -8.83 25.49
C THR A 120 2.12 -8.35 26.92
N THR A 121 2.41 -7.07 27.12
CA THR A 121 2.42 -6.43 28.45
C THR A 121 1.08 -5.77 28.81
N ALA A 122 0.19 -5.53 27.85
CA ALA A 122 -1.13 -4.93 28.07
C ALA A 122 -2.23 -5.90 28.53
N ALA A 123 -1.90 -7.18 28.81
CA ALA A 123 -2.85 -8.17 29.32
C ALA A 123 -2.81 -8.33 30.86
N ALA A 124 -1.92 -7.62 31.54
CA ALA A 124 -1.89 -7.52 32.99
C ALA A 124 -1.71 -6.05 33.36
N GLU A 125 -2.61 -5.52 34.18
CA GLU A 125 -2.67 -4.14 34.67
C GLU A 125 -3.35 -3.15 33.71
N VAL A 126 -4.69 -3.13 33.85
CA VAL A 126 -5.46 -1.89 33.75
C VAL A 126 -4.96 -0.97 34.87
N ASP A 127 -3.94 -0.17 34.57
CA ASP A 127 -3.57 0.96 35.41
C ASP A 127 -3.83 2.24 34.61
N GLU A 128 -4.66 3.11 35.18
CA GLU A 128 -4.94 4.44 34.66
C GLU A 128 -3.65 5.27 34.69
N GLN A 129 -2.83 5.19 33.64
CA GLN A 129 -1.82 6.22 33.44
C GLN A 129 -2.54 7.55 33.19
N PRO A 130 -2.11 8.66 33.83
CA PRO A 130 -2.66 9.96 33.55
C PRO A 130 -2.30 10.29 32.10
N GLU A 131 -3.30 10.26 31.21
CA GLU A 131 -3.12 10.76 29.85
C GLU A 131 -2.55 12.18 29.96
N ASP A 132 -1.34 12.35 29.43
CA ASP A 132 -0.64 13.62 29.36
C ASP A 132 -1.62 14.68 28.84
N GLU A 133 -1.95 15.71 29.64
CA GLU A 133 -2.97 16.70 29.31
C GLU A 133 -2.71 17.34 27.93
N ALA A 134 -1.44 17.38 27.51
CA ALA A 134 -1.03 17.82 26.19
C ALA A 134 -1.55 16.89 25.08
N ALA A 135 -1.43 15.57 25.26
CA ALA A 135 -1.95 14.58 24.31
C ALA A 135 -3.48 14.61 24.26
N ARG A 136 -4.15 14.82 25.41
CA ARG A 136 -5.60 14.99 25.46
C ARG A 136 -6.06 16.24 24.71
N ARG A 137 -5.38 17.39 24.91
CA ARG A 137 -5.67 18.64 24.18
C ARG A 137 -5.39 18.54 22.68
N ILE A 138 -4.35 17.82 22.27
CA ILE A 138 -4.04 17.60 20.85
C ILE A 138 -5.14 16.74 20.21
N ARG A 139 -5.54 15.66 20.89
CA ARG A 139 -6.60 14.77 20.41
C ARG A 139 -7.93 15.51 20.30
N GLU A 140 -8.28 16.29 21.33
CA GLU A 140 -9.48 17.13 21.34
C GLU A 140 -9.45 18.19 20.22
N ARG A 141 -8.31 18.84 19.98
CA ARG A 141 -8.16 19.80 18.89
C ARG A 141 -8.30 19.14 17.52
N VAL A 142 -7.73 17.96 17.32
CA VAL A 142 -7.84 17.21 16.06
C VAL A 142 -9.28 16.73 15.85
N VAL A 143 -9.97 16.29 16.91
CA VAL A 143 -11.38 15.89 16.86
C VAL A 143 -12.30 17.10 16.64
N GLN A 144 -12.01 18.29 17.19
CA GLN A 144 -12.79 19.48 16.87
C GLN A 144 -12.54 20.00 15.44
N GLN A 145 -11.32 19.81 14.92
CA GLN A 145 -10.94 20.30 13.59
C GLN A 145 -11.35 19.35 12.45
N TYR A 146 -11.44 18.04 12.73
CA TYR A 146 -11.70 17.00 11.72
C TYR A 146 -12.75 15.97 12.14
N GLY A 147 -13.24 16.02 13.37
CA GLY A 147 -14.37 15.22 13.82
C GLY A 147 -15.64 15.80 13.21
N PHE A 148 -16.15 15.10 12.21
CA PHE A 148 -17.49 15.34 11.72
C PHE A 148 -18.47 14.78 12.75
N GLU A 149 -19.19 15.66 13.45
CA GLU A 149 -20.38 15.29 14.22
C GLU A 149 -21.52 14.97 13.24
N PHE A 150 -21.59 13.72 12.79
CA PHE A 150 -22.86 13.16 12.30
C PHE A 150 -22.89 11.69 12.72
N ASP A 151 -23.23 11.48 13.99
CA ASP A 151 -23.77 10.21 14.43
C ASP A 151 -25.25 10.20 14.06
N GLU A 152 -25.53 9.87 12.79
CA GLU A 152 -26.90 9.58 12.37
C GLU A 152 -27.26 8.22 12.97
N MET A 153 -27.98 8.27 14.09
CA MET A 153 -28.42 7.10 14.83
C MET A 153 -29.45 6.35 13.98
N VAL A 154 -28.97 5.38 13.20
CA VAL A 154 -29.82 4.49 12.40
C VAL A 154 -30.39 3.43 13.34
N GLU A 155 -31.61 3.64 13.82
CA GLU A 155 -32.38 2.59 14.47
C GLU A 155 -32.76 1.54 13.41
N CYS A 156 -32.29 0.31 13.60
CA CYS A 156 -32.63 -0.82 12.75
C CYS A 156 -33.84 -1.54 13.33
N ASP A 157 -34.92 -1.62 12.57
CA ASP A 157 -36.07 -2.47 12.92
C ASP A 157 -35.69 -3.96 12.89
N GLU A 158 -36.49 -4.80 13.57
CA GLU A 158 -36.29 -6.24 13.79
C GLU A 158 -36.19 -7.10 12.50
N GLU A 159 -36.42 -6.51 11.32
CA GLU A 159 -36.32 -7.16 10.00
C GLU A 159 -35.13 -6.66 9.15
N GLY A 160 -34.30 -5.74 9.67
CA GLY A 160 -33.03 -5.32 9.06
C GLY A 160 -33.15 -4.45 7.80
N LYS A 161 -34.29 -3.76 7.60
CA LYS A 161 -34.46 -2.76 6.53
C LYS A 161 -34.28 -1.34 7.06
N LEU A 162 -33.50 -0.54 6.34
CA LEU A 162 -33.25 0.87 6.63
C LEU A 162 -34.46 1.72 6.21
N GLN A 163 -35.20 2.31 7.17
CA GLN A 163 -36.14 3.40 6.90
C GLN A 163 -35.42 4.75 7.10
N LEU A 164 -35.27 5.50 6.02
CA LEU A 164 -34.80 6.88 6.04
C LEU A 164 -36.01 7.80 6.14
N ASP A 165 -36.27 8.34 7.33
CA ASP A 165 -37.31 9.34 7.53
C ASP A 165 -36.91 10.66 6.86
N SER A 166 -37.38 10.81 5.63
CA SER A 166 -37.26 12.04 4.85
C SER A 166 -38.36 13.02 5.26
N SER A 167 -38.15 13.79 6.31
CA SER A 167 -39.06 14.89 6.67
C SER A 167 -38.34 16.04 7.38
N SER A 168 -37.73 16.95 6.60
CA SER A 168 -38.11 18.38 6.56
C SER A 168 -37.16 19.25 5.71
N SER A 169 -37.66 19.60 4.51
CA SER A 169 -37.63 20.93 3.87
C SER A 169 -36.33 21.77 3.84
N SER A 170 -35.71 21.87 2.66
CA SER A 170 -35.78 23.04 1.74
C SER A 170 -34.43 23.77 1.70
N SER A 171 -33.84 24.23 0.60
CA SER A 171 -34.37 24.76 -0.66
C SER A 171 -33.22 24.94 -1.68
N SER A 172 -33.59 25.20 -2.94
CA SER A 172 -32.75 25.72 -4.05
C SER A 172 -31.92 24.74 -4.89
N SER A 173 -32.60 24.19 -5.88
CA SER A 173 -32.21 24.21 -7.30
C SER A 173 -30.82 24.79 -7.64
N SER A 174 -29.91 23.94 -8.13
CA SER A 174 -29.09 24.31 -9.29
C SER A 174 -28.65 23.06 -10.06
N SER A 175 -29.49 22.70 -11.02
CA SER A 175 -29.10 21.92 -12.19
C SER A 175 -28.09 22.73 -13.01
N LYS A 176 -26.83 22.80 -12.56
CA LYS A 176 -25.74 23.34 -13.37
C LYS A 176 -25.25 22.24 -14.30
N LYS A 177 -25.82 22.32 -15.51
CA LYS A 177 -25.26 21.90 -16.79
C LYS A 177 -23.80 21.45 -16.70
N GLN A 178 -23.57 20.21 -17.11
CA GLN A 178 -22.35 19.79 -17.77
C GLN A 178 -21.91 20.89 -18.74
N GLY A 179 -20.96 21.71 -18.31
CA GLY A 179 -20.13 22.50 -19.21
C GLY A 179 -18.96 21.60 -19.57
N ASP A 180 -18.86 21.27 -20.85
CA ASP A 180 -17.58 20.93 -21.48
C ASP A 180 -16.59 22.05 -21.16
N ASP A 181 -15.75 21.84 -20.15
CA ASP A 181 -14.55 22.63 -19.91
C ASP A 181 -13.35 21.71 -20.16
N PRO A 182 -12.67 21.81 -21.32
CA PRO A 182 -11.57 20.95 -21.70
C PRO A 182 -10.28 21.37 -21.00
N GLY A 183 -10.28 21.41 -19.66
CA GLY A 183 -9.12 21.92 -18.92
C GLY A 183 -9.11 21.70 -17.41
N ILE A 184 -10.23 21.33 -16.77
CA ILE A 184 -10.21 21.05 -15.33
C ILE A 184 -10.01 19.55 -15.15
N TRP A 185 -8.78 19.13 -14.84
CA TRP A 185 -8.50 17.81 -14.29
C TRP A 185 -9.30 17.64 -12.99
N CYS A 186 -10.53 17.14 -13.11
CA CYS A 186 -11.38 16.77 -12.01
C CYS A 186 -10.58 15.83 -11.09
N ASN A 187 -10.44 16.22 -9.81
CA ASN A 187 -9.71 15.45 -8.82
C ASN A 187 -10.39 14.09 -8.60
N ASP A 188 -9.83 13.10 -9.30
CA ASP A 188 -10.33 11.75 -9.47
C ASP A 188 -10.10 10.86 -8.23
N ASN A 189 -9.44 11.40 -7.21
CA ASN A 189 -9.14 10.68 -5.97
C ASN A 189 -10.40 10.35 -5.19
N ARG A 190 -11.41 11.23 -5.18
CA ARG A 190 -12.69 10.97 -4.49
C ARG A 190 -13.42 9.77 -5.11
N ALA A 191 -13.46 9.71 -6.44
CA ALA A 191 -14.07 8.60 -7.16
C ALA A 191 -13.31 7.29 -6.93
N ARG A 192 -11.97 7.33 -7.00
CA ARG A 192 -11.10 6.17 -6.73
C ARG A 192 -11.27 5.62 -5.30
N VAL A 193 -11.33 6.49 -4.30
CA VAL A 193 -11.51 6.07 -2.90
C VAL A 193 -12.90 5.46 -2.68
N GLN A 194 -13.95 6.06 -3.26
CA GLN A 194 -15.30 5.48 -3.20
C GLN A 194 -15.40 4.13 -3.91
N GLN A 195 -14.77 4.00 -5.09
CA GLN A 195 -14.74 2.75 -5.84
C GLN A 195 -13.96 1.66 -5.09
N ALA A 196 -12.83 2.00 -4.46
CA ALA A 196 -12.07 1.08 -3.63
C ALA A 196 -12.87 0.62 -2.40
N ALA A 197 -13.59 1.52 -1.73
CA ALA A 197 -14.44 1.19 -0.59
C ALA A 197 -15.62 0.30 -0.99
N GLN A 198 -16.26 0.57 -2.13
CA GLN A 198 -17.34 -0.28 -2.67
C GLN A 198 -16.83 -1.65 -3.09
N ALA A 199 -15.66 -1.73 -3.75
CA ALA A 199 -15.02 -2.98 -4.11
C ALA A 199 -14.65 -3.82 -2.87
N ALA A 200 -14.15 -3.19 -1.81
CA ALA A 200 -13.85 -3.86 -0.55
C ALA A 200 -15.11 -4.44 0.10
N ARG A 201 -16.23 -3.69 0.11
CA ARG A 201 -17.52 -4.18 0.61
C ARG A 201 -18.07 -5.33 -0.24
N ALA A 202 -17.95 -5.25 -1.56
CA ALA A 202 -18.38 -6.32 -2.46
C ALA A 202 -17.56 -7.60 -2.24
N LYS A 203 -16.24 -7.47 -2.09
CA LYS A 203 -15.36 -8.60 -1.79
C LYS A 203 -15.69 -9.23 -0.44
N ALA A 204 -15.89 -8.43 0.61
CA ALA A 204 -16.27 -8.95 1.92
C ALA A 204 -17.61 -9.71 1.89
N LYS A 205 -18.60 -9.23 1.10
CA LYS A 205 -19.86 -9.94 0.90
C LYS A 205 -19.67 -11.27 0.16
N ALA A 206 -18.85 -11.28 -0.89
CA ALA A 206 -18.54 -12.50 -1.64
C ALA A 206 -17.80 -13.54 -0.78
N ASP A 207 -16.80 -13.11 0.00
CA ASP A 207 -16.05 -13.98 0.90
C ASP A 207 -16.95 -14.57 1.99
N HIS A 208 -17.85 -13.76 2.56
CA HIS A 208 -18.85 -14.23 3.52
C HIS A 208 -19.81 -15.25 2.90
N GLU A 209 -20.31 -15.01 1.68
CA GLU A 209 -21.18 -15.96 0.99
C GLU A 209 -20.48 -17.29 0.72
N MET A 210 -19.21 -17.26 0.28
CA MET A 210 -18.41 -18.47 0.11
C MET A 210 -18.22 -19.24 1.42
N GLU A 211 -17.95 -18.55 2.53
CA GLU A 211 -17.78 -19.21 3.83
C GLU A 211 -19.11 -19.82 4.33
N VAL A 212 -20.24 -19.13 4.11
CA VAL A 212 -21.58 -19.67 4.43
C VAL A 212 -21.85 -20.94 3.62
N GLN A 213 -21.53 -20.95 2.32
CA GLN A 213 -21.68 -22.15 1.49
C GLN A 213 -20.76 -23.28 1.95
N ARG A 214 -19.51 -22.97 2.32
CA ARG A 214 -18.55 -23.94 2.86
C ARG A 214 -19.06 -24.56 4.17
N ASN A 215 -19.58 -23.74 5.08
CA ASN A 215 -20.14 -24.19 6.35
C ASN A 215 -21.39 -25.05 6.15
N LYS A 216 -22.28 -24.66 5.23
CA LYS A 216 -23.46 -25.46 4.87
C LYS A 216 -23.06 -26.83 4.31
N HIS A 217 -22.04 -26.89 3.47
CA HIS A 217 -21.52 -28.15 2.94
C HIS A 217 -20.91 -29.04 4.04
N GLN A 218 -20.14 -28.44 4.97
CA GLN A 218 -19.58 -29.17 6.11
C GLN A 218 -20.67 -29.72 7.03
N GLN A 219 -21.74 -28.97 7.30
CA GLN A 219 -22.86 -29.44 8.11
C GLN A 219 -23.58 -30.63 7.46
N LEU A 220 -23.81 -30.58 6.13
CA LEU A 220 -24.41 -31.71 5.41
C LEU A 220 -23.53 -32.97 5.48
N LEU A 221 -22.21 -32.82 5.34
CA LEU A 221 -21.28 -33.94 5.50
C LEU A 221 -21.31 -34.54 6.91
N GLN A 222 -21.42 -33.70 7.94
CA GLN A 222 -21.55 -34.17 9.32
C GLN A 222 -22.88 -34.91 9.53
N GLN A 223 -24.00 -34.40 9.02
CA GLN A 223 -25.30 -35.09 9.09
C GLN A 223 -25.26 -36.47 8.41
N GLN A 224 -24.67 -36.57 7.22
CA GLN A 224 -24.50 -37.86 6.55
C GLN A 224 -23.62 -38.85 7.32
N ARG A 225 -22.57 -38.37 8.02
CA ARG A 225 -21.73 -39.21 8.88
C ARG A 225 -22.54 -39.73 10.07
N MET A 226 -23.29 -38.85 10.74
CA MET A 226 -24.15 -39.22 11.86
C MET A 226 -25.24 -40.22 11.45
N GLU A 227 -25.86 -40.05 10.27
CA GLU A 227 -26.84 -41.00 9.75
C GLU A 227 -26.22 -42.36 9.43
N LYS A 228 -25.04 -42.40 8.78
CA LYS A 228 -24.31 -43.64 8.52
C LYS A 228 -23.93 -44.34 9.83
N GLU A 229 -23.51 -43.59 10.84
CA GLU A 229 -23.19 -44.14 12.15
C GLU A 229 -24.43 -44.69 12.86
N LYS A 230 -25.54 -43.95 12.87
CA LYS A 230 -26.84 -44.43 13.37
C LYS A 230 -27.28 -45.73 12.68
N GLN A 231 -27.13 -45.82 11.36
CA GLN A 231 -27.42 -47.06 10.61
C GLN A 231 -26.49 -48.21 11.00
N ARG A 232 -25.20 -47.95 11.25
CA ARG A 232 -24.25 -48.96 11.73
C ARG A 232 -24.62 -49.45 13.13
N VAL A 233 -24.99 -48.54 14.04
CA VAL A 233 -25.42 -48.88 15.41
C VAL A 233 -26.72 -49.69 15.37
N ALA A 234 -27.74 -49.23 14.64
CA ALA A 234 -29.01 -49.97 14.51
C ALA A 234 -28.83 -51.37 13.91
N ARG A 235 -27.89 -51.54 12.95
CA ARG A 235 -27.52 -52.86 12.42
C ARG A 235 -26.81 -53.73 13.47
N LYS A 236 -25.93 -53.16 14.29
CA LYS A 236 -25.26 -53.88 15.39
C LYS A 236 -26.26 -54.33 16.45
N GLU A 237 -27.17 -53.45 16.86
CA GLU A 237 -28.21 -53.76 17.85
C GLU A 237 -29.18 -54.84 17.36
N ARG A 238 -29.62 -54.77 16.09
CA ARG A 238 -30.44 -55.84 15.48
C ARG A 238 -29.73 -57.19 15.42
N LYS A 239 -28.39 -57.19 15.31
CA LYS A 239 -27.59 -58.43 15.27
C LYS A 239 -27.29 -58.95 16.68
N ALA A 240 -27.24 -58.09 17.69
CA ALA A 240 -27.00 -58.47 19.09
C ALA A 240 -28.28 -58.89 19.83
N GLY A 241 -29.46 -58.42 19.38
CA GLY A 241 -30.77 -58.79 19.94
C GLY A 241 -31.43 -60.02 19.31
N ARG A 242 -30.69 -60.85 18.57
CA ARG A 242 -31.18 -62.08 17.93
C ARG A 242 -30.36 -63.29 18.34
#